data_AF-G0IV21-F1
#
_entry.id   AF-G0IV21-F1
#
_cell.length_a   1.000
_cell.length_b   1.000
_cell.length_c   1.000
_cell.angle_alpha   90.00
_cell.angle_beta   90.00
_cell.angle_gamma   90.00
#
_symmetry.space_group_name_H-M   'P 1'
#
loop_
_entity.id
_entity.type
_entity.pdbx_description
1 polymer ?
#
loop_
_entity_poly.entity_id
_entity_poly.type
_entity_poly.pdbx_seq_one_letter_code
_entity_poly.pdbx_strand_id
1 'polypeptide(L)'
;MENERFKIWISFAKYTISIILGTILTAYLGFIINQRELDLQEIQQKSEFRITEQENLSRYFKYTLEGNAYDRLKLSTFFSIVIEDSASRNRWSKYNQILEKQLTEYTKVQILLDSLERVIVLKNDSSLINSKEYRVLEERKKRLTEILNPIELFKKIPSELNFPKIDFDDNDSELWTDLYLERFHFSNGSIIGRLYSDSNRRKLISYTLENYEKRIPMGEYTLQFSKQKTSLTEIYQRRYPYFDYFPMVSSVPNYSSVYFLVGSSADNSGAAILLGNEIHTKDGHNRIQNSNVTYKNFYLKLSENLKNNNSISITIVETF
;
A
#
# COMPACT_ATOMS: atom_id res chain seq x y z
N MET A 1 53.60 -61.70 26.34
CA MET A 1 53.64 -60.43 25.57
C MET A 1 52.61 -60.38 24.44
N GLU A 2 52.36 -61.45 23.67
CA GLU A 2 51.38 -61.41 22.56
C GLU A 2 49.93 -61.10 22.98
N ASN A 3 49.51 -61.63 24.14
CA ASN A 3 48.13 -61.46 24.62
C ASN A 3 47.79 -60.01 25.02
N GLU A 4 48.77 -59.22 25.45
CA GLU A 4 48.56 -57.80 25.78
C GLU A 4 48.43 -56.93 24.52
N ARG A 5 49.22 -57.22 23.47
CA ARG A 5 49.09 -56.54 22.18
C ARG A 5 47.73 -56.78 21.55
N PHE A 6 47.19 -57.99 21.66
CA PHE A 6 45.85 -58.33 21.17
C PHE A 6 44.74 -57.54 21.88
N LYS A 7 44.83 -57.36 23.21
CA LYS A 7 43.88 -56.53 23.98
C LYS A 7 43.89 -55.06 23.56
N ILE A 8 45.08 -54.52 23.26
CA ILE A 8 45.23 -53.14 22.76
C ILE A 8 44.54 -53.00 21.40
N TRP A 9 44.75 -53.95 20.48
CA TRP A 9 44.10 -53.96 19.17
C TRP A 9 42.57 -54.07 19.25
N ILE A 10 42.04 -54.92 20.13
CA ILE A 10 40.59 -55.01 20.36
C ILE A 10 40.04 -53.67 20.87
N SER A 11 40.72 -53.04 21.82
CA SER A 11 40.29 -51.77 22.40
C SER A 11 40.29 -50.65 21.35
N PHE A 12 41.33 -50.61 20.52
CA PHE A 12 41.41 -49.71 19.37
C PHE A 12 40.29 -49.96 18.35
N ALA A 13 40.03 -51.22 17.98
CA ALA A 13 38.97 -51.56 17.03
C ALA A 13 37.59 -51.13 17.55
N LYS A 14 37.28 -51.37 18.84
CA LYS A 14 36.03 -50.92 19.46
C LYS A 14 35.87 -49.41 19.42
N TYR A 15 36.94 -48.67 19.72
CA TYR A 15 36.94 -47.21 19.67
C TYR A 15 36.68 -46.70 18.24
N THR A 16 37.39 -47.24 17.26
CA THR A 16 37.24 -46.87 15.84
C THR A 16 35.85 -47.18 15.31
N ILE A 17 35.29 -48.36 15.63
CA ILE A 17 33.91 -48.72 15.27
C ILE A 17 32.90 -47.77 15.90
N SER A 18 33.10 -47.40 17.17
CA SER A 18 32.20 -46.48 17.88
C SER A 18 32.20 -45.09 17.23
N ILE A 19 33.37 -44.59 16.82
CA ILE A 19 33.47 -43.32 16.09
C ILE A 19 32.77 -43.41 14.74
N ILE A 20 33.04 -44.46 13.95
CA ILE A 20 32.43 -44.62 12.63
C ILE A 20 30.90 -44.67 12.74
N LEU A 21 30.37 -45.46 13.68
CA LEU A 21 28.93 -45.54 13.92
C LEU A 21 28.35 -44.21 14.41
N GLY A 22 29.05 -43.49 15.28
CA GLY A 22 28.65 -42.16 15.75
C GLY A 22 28.57 -41.15 14.61
N THR A 23 29.56 -41.13 13.71
CA THR A 23 29.59 -40.25 12.55
C THR A 23 28.48 -40.60 11.54
N ILE A 24 28.27 -41.89 11.25
CA ILE A 24 27.19 -42.35 10.37
C ILE A 24 25.82 -41.97 10.95
N LEU A 25 25.59 -42.21 12.24
CA LEU A 25 24.34 -41.86 12.90
C LEU A 25 24.08 -40.36 12.87
N THR A 26 25.11 -39.54 13.14
CA THR A 26 25.00 -38.08 13.11
C THR A 26 24.70 -37.57 11.70
N ALA A 27 25.37 -38.11 10.68
CA ALA A 27 25.09 -37.78 9.29
C ALA A 27 23.67 -38.18 8.87
N TYR A 28 23.20 -39.36 9.30
CA TYR A 28 21.84 -39.82 9.02
C TYR A 28 20.77 -38.95 9.71
N LEU A 29 20.97 -38.57 10.97
CA LEU A 29 20.09 -37.63 11.67
C LEU A 29 20.06 -36.26 10.99
N GLY A 30 21.23 -35.74 10.58
CA GLY A 30 21.33 -34.50 9.82
C GLY A 30 20.55 -34.55 8.50
N PHE A 31 20.61 -35.68 7.79
CA PHE A 31 19.84 -35.89 6.57
C PHE A 31 18.32 -35.87 6.83
N ILE A 32 17.83 -36.56 7.88
CA ILE A 32 16.40 -36.55 8.24
C ILE A 32 15.93 -35.15 8.63
N ILE A 33 16.71 -34.43 9.43
CA ILE A 33 16.37 -33.05 9.84
C ILE A 33 16.28 -32.16 8.61
N ASN A 34 17.25 -32.24 7.70
CA ASN A 34 17.26 -31.45 6.47
C ASN A 34 16.06 -31.77 5.56
N GLN A 35 15.66 -33.05 5.44
CA GLN A 35 14.46 -33.44 4.70
C GLN A 35 13.19 -32.85 5.32
N ARG A 36 13.05 -32.93 6.66
CA ARG A 36 11.91 -32.33 7.37
C ARG A 36 11.87 -30.82 7.26
N GLU A 37 13.01 -30.16 7.25
CA GLU A 37 13.11 -28.72 7.05
C GLU A 37 12.64 -28.32 5.65
N LEU A 38 13.03 -29.07 4.61
CA LEU A 38 12.54 -28.86 3.24
C LEU A 38 11.02 -29.07 3.14
N ASP A 39 10.49 -30.14 3.74
CA ASP A 39 9.03 -30.38 3.77
C ASP A 39 8.27 -29.22 4.44
N LEU A 40 8.81 -28.70 5.55
CA LEU A 40 8.19 -27.57 6.27
C LEU A 40 8.23 -26.29 5.45
N GLN A 41 9.32 -26.02 4.74
CA GLN A 41 9.43 -24.87 3.84
C GLN A 41 8.43 -24.98 2.67
N GLU A 42 8.25 -26.17 2.08
CA GLU A 42 7.26 -26.38 1.01
C GLU A 42 5.83 -26.13 1.52
N ILE A 43 5.49 -26.65 2.72
CA ILE A 43 4.19 -26.43 3.34
C ILE A 43 3.96 -24.93 3.60
N GLN A 44 4.96 -24.22 4.13
CA GLN A 44 4.88 -22.79 4.38
C GLN A 44 4.66 -22.00 3.09
N GLN A 45 5.47 -22.21 2.06
CA GLN A 45 5.31 -21.56 0.75
C GLN A 45 3.93 -21.82 0.15
N LYS A 46 3.44 -23.07 0.23
CA LYS A 46 2.11 -23.42 -0.26
C LYS A 46 0.99 -22.74 0.53
N SER A 47 1.16 -22.56 1.83
CA SER A 47 0.20 -21.82 2.66
C SER A 47 0.20 -20.33 2.37
N GLU A 48 1.37 -19.71 2.21
CA GLU A 48 1.51 -18.29 1.84
C GLU A 48 0.93 -18.02 0.45
N PHE A 49 1.15 -18.93 -0.50
CA PHE A 49 0.55 -18.84 -1.82
C PHE A 49 -0.99 -18.87 -1.74
N ARG A 50 -1.56 -19.78 -0.95
CA ARG A 50 -3.03 -19.86 -0.75
C ARG A 50 -3.59 -18.62 -0.08
N ILE A 51 -2.91 -18.08 0.93
CA ILE A 51 -3.32 -16.83 1.59
C ILE A 51 -3.29 -15.68 0.58
N THR A 52 -2.19 -15.55 -0.18
CA THR A 52 -2.04 -14.52 -1.22
C THR A 52 -3.13 -14.64 -2.29
N GLU A 53 -3.46 -15.86 -2.73
CA GLU A 53 -4.52 -16.11 -3.69
C GLU A 53 -5.89 -15.70 -3.12
N GLN A 54 -6.18 -16.05 -1.87
CA GLN A 54 -7.41 -15.64 -1.18
C GLN A 54 -7.51 -14.12 -1.00
N GLU A 55 -6.41 -13.46 -0.64
CA GLU A 55 -6.36 -12.00 -0.53
C GLU A 55 -6.61 -11.32 -1.88
N ASN A 56 -5.98 -11.81 -2.95
CA ASN A 56 -6.16 -11.27 -4.30
C ASN A 56 -7.61 -11.47 -4.77
N LEU A 57 -8.19 -12.64 -4.51
CA LEU A 57 -9.59 -12.92 -4.81
C LEU A 57 -10.52 -11.98 -4.01
N SER A 58 -10.25 -11.80 -2.72
CA SER A 58 -11.00 -10.89 -1.85
C SER A 58 -10.91 -9.44 -2.34
N ARG A 59 -9.72 -8.97 -2.74
CA ARG A 59 -9.52 -7.64 -3.33
C ARG A 59 -10.29 -7.48 -4.63
N TYR A 60 -10.28 -8.50 -5.50
CA TYR A 60 -11.04 -8.49 -6.74
C TYR A 60 -12.55 -8.42 -6.47
N PHE A 61 -13.06 -9.21 -5.52
CA PHE A 61 -14.47 -9.14 -5.11
C PHE A 61 -14.83 -7.78 -4.53
N LYS A 62 -13.99 -7.24 -3.66
CA LYS A 62 -14.19 -5.90 -3.09
C LYS A 62 -14.25 -4.86 -4.21
N TYR A 63 -13.26 -4.83 -5.09
CA TYR A 63 -13.21 -3.88 -6.21
C TYR A 63 -14.42 -3.99 -7.14
N THR A 64 -14.83 -5.22 -7.50
CA THR A 64 -15.95 -5.45 -8.41
C THR A 64 -17.30 -5.15 -7.75
N LEU A 65 -17.48 -5.47 -6.47
CA LEU A 65 -18.71 -5.21 -5.71
C LEU A 65 -18.87 -3.76 -5.26
N GLU A 66 -17.76 -3.04 -5.09
CA GLU A 66 -17.76 -1.62 -4.82
C GLU A 66 -17.84 -0.81 -6.14
N GLY A 67 -17.40 -1.38 -7.26
CA GLY A 67 -17.41 -0.77 -8.59
C GLY A 67 -18.79 -0.45 -9.19
N ASN A 68 -18.79 -0.08 -10.47
CA ASN A 68 -20.02 0.33 -11.17
C ASN A 68 -21.02 -0.84 -11.26
N ALA A 69 -22.31 -0.50 -11.42
CA ALA A 69 -23.38 -1.50 -11.53
C ALA A 69 -23.18 -2.53 -12.66
N TYR A 70 -22.48 -2.19 -13.75
CA TYR A 70 -22.25 -3.11 -14.87
C TYR A 70 -21.20 -4.18 -14.55
N ASP A 71 -20.17 -3.84 -13.77
CA ASP A 71 -19.16 -4.79 -13.32
C ASP A 71 -19.79 -5.78 -12.33
N ARG A 72 -20.64 -5.28 -11.42
CA ARG A 72 -21.44 -6.11 -10.51
C ARG A 72 -22.38 -7.04 -11.26
N LEU A 73 -23.01 -6.54 -12.32
CA LEU A 73 -23.87 -7.33 -13.20
C LEU A 73 -23.07 -8.47 -13.85
N LYS A 74 -21.97 -8.16 -14.56
CA LYS A 74 -21.10 -9.16 -15.20
C LYS A 74 -20.62 -10.22 -14.21
N LEU A 75 -20.16 -9.79 -13.04
CA LEU A 75 -19.70 -10.66 -11.97
C LEU A 75 -20.82 -11.61 -11.52
N SER A 76 -22.02 -11.06 -11.29
CA SER A 76 -23.17 -11.84 -10.85
C SER A 76 -23.68 -12.81 -11.91
N THR A 77 -23.69 -12.42 -13.19
CA THR A 77 -23.98 -13.32 -14.31
C THR A 77 -22.97 -14.46 -14.35
N PHE A 78 -21.67 -14.16 -14.28
CA PHE A 78 -20.61 -15.18 -14.30
C PHE A 78 -20.77 -16.19 -13.17
N PHE A 79 -20.90 -15.74 -11.92
CA PHE A 79 -21.04 -16.64 -10.77
C PHE A 79 -22.38 -17.36 -10.70
N SER A 80 -23.43 -16.83 -11.32
CA SER A 80 -24.70 -17.54 -11.50
C SER A 80 -24.60 -18.73 -12.47
N ILE A 81 -23.48 -18.87 -13.18
CA ILE A 81 -23.23 -19.96 -14.14
C ILE A 81 -22.13 -20.90 -13.63
N VAL A 82 -21.00 -20.34 -13.18
CA VAL A 82 -19.76 -21.10 -12.97
C VAL A 82 -19.68 -21.81 -11.61
N ILE A 83 -20.40 -21.33 -10.58
CA ILE A 83 -20.30 -21.95 -9.25
C ILE A 83 -20.97 -23.32 -9.23
N GLU A 84 -20.22 -24.35 -8.79
CA GLU A 84 -20.71 -25.72 -8.69
C GLU A 84 -21.84 -25.87 -7.66
N ASP A 85 -21.69 -25.27 -6.48
CA ASP A 85 -22.72 -25.25 -5.43
C ASP A 85 -24.02 -24.55 -5.90
N SER A 86 -25.10 -25.32 -5.96
CA SER A 86 -26.40 -24.85 -6.45
C SER A 86 -27.01 -23.77 -5.56
N ALA A 87 -26.79 -23.82 -4.25
CA ALA A 87 -27.30 -22.81 -3.32
C ALA A 87 -26.65 -21.45 -3.56
N SER A 88 -25.32 -21.41 -3.71
CA SER A 88 -24.55 -20.22 -4.06
C SER A 88 -24.95 -19.68 -5.42
N ARG A 89 -25.07 -20.55 -6.43
CA ARG A 89 -25.50 -20.20 -7.78
C ARG A 89 -26.87 -19.50 -7.78
N ASN A 90 -27.82 -20.04 -7.03
CA ASN A 90 -29.16 -19.46 -6.88
C ASN A 90 -29.13 -18.07 -6.20
N ARG A 91 -28.26 -17.87 -5.19
CA ARG A 91 -28.07 -16.55 -4.57
C ARG A 91 -27.56 -15.52 -5.58
N TRP A 92 -26.56 -15.88 -6.38
CA TRP A 92 -26.01 -15.01 -7.42
C TRP A 92 -27.01 -14.73 -8.55
N SER A 93 -27.79 -15.73 -8.96
CA SER A 93 -28.87 -15.55 -9.95
C SER A 93 -29.93 -14.56 -9.45
N LYS A 94 -30.38 -14.70 -8.19
CA LYS A 94 -31.33 -13.77 -7.57
C LYS A 94 -30.76 -12.35 -7.47
N TYR A 95 -29.48 -12.23 -7.09
CA TYR A 95 -28.80 -10.94 -7.05
C TYR A 95 -28.70 -10.29 -8.44
N ASN A 96 -28.34 -11.07 -9.46
CA ASN A 96 -28.31 -10.63 -10.87
C ASN A 96 -29.68 -10.07 -11.31
N GLN A 97 -30.77 -10.79 -11.04
CA GLN A 97 -32.14 -10.34 -11.37
C GLN A 97 -32.51 -9.01 -10.67
N ILE A 98 -32.09 -8.82 -9.42
CA ILE A 98 -32.32 -7.57 -8.69
C ILE A 98 -31.54 -6.42 -9.36
N LEU A 99 -30.27 -6.63 -9.69
CA LEU A 99 -29.44 -5.64 -10.37
C LEU A 99 -29.99 -5.28 -11.76
N GLU A 100 -30.38 -6.26 -12.57
CA GLU A 100 -31.00 -6.04 -13.89
C GLU A 100 -32.27 -5.21 -13.79
N LYS A 101 -33.12 -5.51 -12.80
CA LYS A 101 -34.35 -4.74 -12.55
C LYS A 101 -34.03 -3.29 -12.18
N GLN A 102 -33.08 -3.07 -11.28
CA GLN A 102 -32.66 -1.73 -10.85
C GLN A 102 -32.04 -0.93 -11.99
N LEU A 103 -31.17 -1.55 -12.80
CA LEU A 103 -30.59 -0.93 -13.99
C LEU A 103 -31.66 -0.55 -15.01
N THR A 104 -32.59 -1.46 -15.28
CA THR A 104 -33.72 -1.20 -16.20
C THR A 104 -34.59 -0.04 -15.72
N GLU A 105 -34.86 0.01 -14.41
CA GLU A 105 -35.61 1.11 -13.80
C GLU A 105 -34.86 2.44 -13.91
N TYR A 106 -33.56 2.44 -13.62
CA TYR A 106 -32.71 3.62 -13.77
C TYR A 106 -32.72 4.15 -15.21
N THR A 107 -32.53 3.27 -16.21
CA THR A 107 -32.57 3.67 -17.62
C THR A 107 -33.93 4.27 -18.01
N LYS A 108 -35.05 3.72 -17.52
CA LYS A 108 -36.38 4.28 -17.77
C LYS A 108 -36.53 5.69 -17.17
N VAL A 109 -36.10 5.88 -15.92
CA VAL A 109 -36.16 7.20 -15.25
C VAL A 109 -35.27 8.21 -15.98
N GLN A 110 -34.07 7.81 -16.39
CA GLN A 110 -33.16 8.66 -17.16
C GLN A 110 -33.78 9.13 -18.47
N ILE A 111 -34.38 8.22 -19.25
CA ILE A 111 -35.04 8.55 -20.53
C ILE A 111 -36.20 9.55 -20.32
N LEU A 112 -36.98 9.40 -19.24
CA LEU A 112 -38.08 10.30 -18.90
C LEU A 112 -37.58 11.69 -18.47
N LEU A 113 -36.49 11.76 -17.70
CA LEU A 113 -35.87 13.04 -17.36
C LEU A 113 -35.32 13.73 -18.61
N ASP A 114 -34.60 13.01 -19.47
CA ASP A 114 -34.04 13.54 -20.72
C ASP A 114 -35.13 14.02 -21.70
N SER A 115 -36.31 13.39 -21.69
CA SER A 115 -37.44 13.85 -22.52
C SER A 115 -38.08 15.12 -21.94
N LEU A 116 -38.25 15.22 -20.62
CA LEU A 116 -38.74 16.42 -19.95
C LEU A 116 -37.79 17.61 -20.11
N GLU A 117 -36.48 17.40 -19.95
CA GLU A 117 -35.45 18.42 -20.14
C GLU A 117 -35.46 18.98 -21.56
N ARG A 118 -35.62 18.11 -22.57
CA ARG A 118 -35.80 18.55 -23.97
C ARG A 118 -37.05 19.40 -24.15
N VAL A 119 -38.17 19.05 -23.51
CA VAL A 119 -39.41 19.86 -23.57
C VAL A 119 -39.21 21.22 -22.89
N ILE A 120 -38.51 21.27 -21.76
CA ILE A 120 -38.17 22.52 -21.05
C ILE A 120 -37.36 23.44 -21.96
N VAL A 121 -36.31 22.91 -22.60
CA VAL A 121 -35.46 23.68 -23.52
C VAL A 121 -36.25 24.19 -24.72
N LEU A 122 -37.08 23.34 -25.34
CA LEU A 122 -37.88 23.73 -26.51
C LEU A 122 -38.94 24.78 -26.21
N LYS A 123 -39.55 24.74 -25.02
CA LYS A 123 -40.59 25.69 -24.61
C LYS A 123 -40.05 26.93 -23.91
N ASN A 124 -38.76 26.94 -23.55
CA ASN A 124 -38.13 27.95 -22.70
C ASN A 124 -38.93 28.21 -21.40
N ASP A 125 -39.53 27.16 -20.84
CA ASP A 125 -40.41 27.24 -19.67
C ASP A 125 -39.74 26.60 -18.46
N SER A 126 -39.05 27.43 -17.68
CA SER A 126 -38.37 26.99 -16.45
C SER A 126 -39.32 26.58 -15.33
N SER A 127 -40.62 26.89 -15.43
CA SER A 127 -41.61 26.48 -14.42
C SER A 127 -41.78 24.96 -14.35
N LEU A 128 -41.52 24.26 -15.46
CA LEU A 128 -41.56 22.81 -15.57
C LEU A 128 -40.46 22.10 -14.74
N ILE A 129 -39.33 22.76 -14.47
CA ILE A 129 -38.29 22.24 -13.56
C ILE A 129 -38.83 22.13 -12.13
N ASN A 130 -39.67 23.08 -11.73
CA ASN A 130 -40.31 23.08 -10.41
C ASN A 130 -41.58 22.21 -10.35
N SER A 131 -41.93 21.52 -11.44
CA SER A 131 -43.09 20.63 -11.46
C SER A 131 -42.90 19.47 -10.49
N LYS A 132 -44.01 19.03 -9.88
CA LYS A 132 -44.03 17.87 -8.97
C LYS A 132 -43.47 16.62 -9.66
N GLU A 133 -43.75 16.44 -10.95
CA GLU A 133 -43.31 15.29 -11.73
C GLU A 133 -41.78 15.25 -11.90
N TYR A 134 -41.16 16.39 -12.26
CA TYR A 134 -39.70 16.49 -12.39
C TYR A 134 -39.00 16.15 -11.07
N ARG A 135 -39.46 16.74 -9.96
CA ARG A 135 -38.89 16.49 -8.62
C ARG A 135 -38.98 15.03 -8.19
N VAL A 136 -40.09 14.36 -8.49
CA VAL A 136 -40.28 12.93 -8.18
C VAL A 136 -39.33 12.05 -9.00
N LEU A 137 -39.14 12.36 -10.29
CA LEU A 137 -38.22 11.63 -11.15
C LEU A 137 -36.75 11.86 -10.75
N GLU A 138 -36.38 13.08 -10.40
CA GLU A 138 -35.05 13.43 -9.92
C GLU A 138 -34.72 12.71 -8.60
N GLU A 139 -35.64 12.73 -7.63
CA GLU A 139 -35.46 12.01 -6.37
C GLU A 139 -35.36 10.49 -6.60
N ARG A 140 -36.18 9.94 -7.50
CA ARG A 140 -36.12 8.52 -7.85
C ARG A 140 -34.81 8.15 -8.53
N LYS A 141 -34.33 8.96 -9.47
CA LYS A 141 -33.02 8.80 -10.10
C LYS A 141 -31.92 8.80 -9.05
N LYS A 142 -31.94 9.77 -8.13
CA LYS A 142 -30.97 9.87 -7.03
C LYS A 142 -30.93 8.61 -6.17
N ARG A 143 -32.10 8.11 -5.72
CA ARG A 143 -32.18 6.86 -4.94
C ARG A 143 -31.64 5.65 -5.72
N LEU A 144 -31.96 5.55 -7.02
CA LEU A 144 -31.45 4.48 -7.87
C LEU A 144 -29.94 4.60 -8.07
N THR A 145 -29.40 5.80 -8.25
CA THR A 145 -27.95 6.05 -8.31
C THR A 145 -27.28 5.62 -6.99
N GLU A 146 -27.86 5.95 -5.84
CA GLU A 146 -27.32 5.55 -4.53
C GLU A 146 -27.28 4.03 -4.36
N ILE A 147 -28.30 3.31 -4.85
CA ILE A 147 -28.35 1.84 -4.82
C ILE A 147 -27.37 1.23 -5.84
N LEU A 148 -27.29 1.81 -7.04
CA LEU A 148 -26.47 1.32 -8.15
C LEU A 148 -24.99 1.70 -8.05
N ASN A 149 -24.64 2.70 -7.25
CA ASN A 149 -23.28 3.14 -6.96
C ASN A 149 -23.14 3.46 -5.45
N PRO A 150 -23.08 2.44 -4.57
CA PRO A 150 -22.97 2.67 -3.12
C PRO A 150 -21.71 3.47 -2.71
N ILE A 151 -20.66 3.49 -3.54
CA ILE A 151 -19.47 4.33 -3.32
C ILE A 151 -19.80 5.84 -3.43
N GLU A 152 -20.79 6.28 -4.21
CA GLU A 152 -21.06 7.72 -4.34
C GLU A 152 -21.53 8.37 -3.02
N LEU A 153 -22.08 7.58 -2.09
CA LEU A 153 -22.38 8.00 -0.72
C LEU A 153 -21.13 8.20 0.14
N PHE A 154 -20.04 7.47 -0.12
CA PHE A 154 -18.74 7.69 0.52
C PHE A 154 -17.92 8.81 -0.16
N LYS A 155 -18.19 9.13 -1.44
CA LYS A 155 -17.63 10.30 -2.14
C LYS A 155 -18.21 11.66 -1.72
N LYS A 156 -19.20 11.69 -0.81
CA LYS A 156 -19.56 12.93 -0.10
C LYS A 156 -18.52 13.35 0.96
N ILE A 157 -17.52 12.51 1.23
CA ILE A 157 -16.22 12.97 1.72
C ILE A 157 -15.48 13.50 0.48
N PRO A 158 -14.99 14.76 0.46
CA PRO A 158 -14.53 15.42 -0.76
C PRO A 158 -13.64 14.51 -1.60
N SER A 159 -14.14 14.08 -2.76
CA SER A 159 -13.47 13.12 -3.66
C SER A 159 -12.18 13.67 -4.28
N GLU A 160 -11.87 14.92 -4.01
CA GLU A 160 -10.58 15.55 -4.25
C GLU A 160 -10.23 16.37 -3.00
N LEU A 161 -9.54 15.74 -2.04
CA LEU A 161 -8.70 16.49 -1.13
C LEU A 161 -7.50 17.00 -1.95
N ASN A 162 -7.73 18.09 -2.68
CA ASN A 162 -6.66 18.84 -3.33
C ASN A 162 -5.92 19.58 -2.22
N PHE A 163 -4.87 18.95 -1.73
CA PHE A 163 -3.95 19.61 -0.83
C PHE A 163 -3.22 20.71 -1.60
N PRO A 164 -2.97 21.87 -0.97
CA PRO A 164 -2.24 22.93 -1.64
C PRO A 164 -0.87 22.39 -2.06
N LYS A 165 -0.51 22.67 -3.32
CA LYS A 165 0.81 22.39 -3.85
C LYS A 165 1.85 23.12 -3.00
N ILE A 166 2.90 22.41 -2.63
CA ILE A 166 4.02 23.02 -1.91
C ILE A 166 4.95 23.65 -2.96
N ASP A 167 5.08 24.97 -2.92
CA ASP A 167 6.10 25.71 -3.67
C ASP A 167 7.34 25.84 -2.79
N PHE A 168 8.46 25.31 -3.27
CA PHE A 168 9.75 25.45 -2.60
C PHE A 168 10.29 26.85 -2.85
N ASP A 169 10.50 27.62 -1.79
CA ASP A 169 11.28 28.85 -1.85
C ASP A 169 12.78 28.52 -1.80
N ASP A 170 13.44 28.62 -2.95
CA ASP A 170 14.88 28.35 -3.12
C ASP A 170 15.76 29.36 -2.37
N ASN A 171 15.22 30.51 -1.93
CA ASN A 171 15.97 31.53 -1.18
C ASN A 171 16.02 31.28 0.32
N ASP A 172 15.43 30.19 0.81
CA ASP A 172 15.43 29.89 2.24
C ASP A 172 16.81 29.38 2.70
N SER A 173 17.53 30.25 3.39
CA SER A 173 18.84 29.96 3.98
C SER A 173 18.75 29.23 5.33
N GLU A 174 17.55 28.98 5.87
CA GLU A 174 17.39 28.33 7.18
C GLU A 174 18.00 26.91 7.18
N LEU A 175 18.85 26.64 8.16
CA LEU A 175 19.43 25.31 8.39
C LEU A 175 18.40 24.44 9.13
N TRP A 176 18.26 23.19 8.71
CA TRP A 176 17.34 22.24 9.34
C TRP A 176 18.04 21.55 10.49
N THR A 177 17.60 21.84 11.72
CA THR A 177 18.10 21.19 12.94
C THR A 177 17.33 19.92 13.26
N ASP A 178 16.07 19.88 12.92
CA ASP A 178 15.11 18.84 13.23
C ASP A 178 14.05 18.76 12.13
N LEU A 179 13.51 17.57 11.89
CA LEU A 179 12.36 17.35 11.03
C LEU A 179 11.18 16.88 11.86
N TYR A 180 9.99 17.22 11.39
CA TYR A 180 8.76 16.78 12.02
C TYR A 180 7.84 16.13 10.99
N LEU A 181 7.54 14.85 11.17
CA LEU A 181 6.64 14.09 10.31
C LEU A 181 5.33 13.84 11.04
N GLU A 182 4.27 14.53 10.60
CA GLU A 182 2.92 14.33 11.09
C GLU A 182 2.13 13.45 10.12
N ARG A 183 1.75 12.24 10.56
CA ARG A 183 0.83 11.36 9.81
C ARG A 183 -0.61 11.72 10.15
N PHE A 184 -1.46 11.95 9.14
CA PHE A 184 -2.78 12.53 9.36
C PHE A 184 -3.92 11.90 8.54
N HIS A 185 -3.63 10.98 7.62
CA HIS A 185 -4.69 10.33 6.84
C HIS A 185 -4.31 8.90 6.44
N PHE A 186 -5.27 7.99 6.58
CA PHE A 186 -5.14 6.58 6.22
C PHE A 186 -6.18 6.21 5.16
N SER A 187 -5.73 5.59 4.06
CA SER A 187 -6.62 4.99 3.07
C SER A 187 -5.95 3.81 2.36
N ASN A 188 -6.71 2.73 2.17
CA ASN A 188 -6.33 1.52 1.43
C ASN A 188 -4.91 1.00 1.72
N GLY A 189 -4.52 0.87 2.99
CA GLY A 189 -3.22 0.32 3.37
C GLY A 189 -2.03 1.28 3.21
N SER A 190 -2.30 2.55 2.92
CA SER A 190 -1.30 3.62 2.85
C SER A 190 -1.61 4.72 3.86
N ILE A 191 -0.55 5.40 4.32
CA ILE A 191 -0.66 6.54 5.24
C ILE A 191 0.01 7.76 4.61
N ILE A 192 -0.66 8.89 4.70
CA ILE A 192 -0.18 10.19 4.23
C ILE A 192 0.33 10.96 5.44
N GLY A 193 1.45 11.65 5.26
CA GLY A 193 1.97 12.61 6.24
C GLY A 193 2.36 13.96 5.66
N ARG A 194 2.70 14.87 6.55
CA ARG A 194 3.29 16.19 6.30
C ARG A 194 4.65 16.24 6.98
N LEU A 195 5.68 16.53 6.19
CA LEU A 195 7.04 16.68 6.66
C LEU A 195 7.38 18.17 6.77
N TYR A 196 7.76 18.61 7.96
CA TYR A 196 8.13 19.99 8.28
C TYR A 196 9.62 20.10 8.58
N SER A 197 10.17 21.30 8.39
CA SER A 197 11.59 21.62 8.61
C SER A 197 11.97 21.89 10.06
N ASP A 198 10.99 21.85 10.97
CA ASP A 198 11.19 21.97 12.41
C ASP A 198 10.01 21.38 13.19
N SER A 199 10.24 21.13 14.48
CA SER A 199 9.26 20.67 15.47
C SER A 199 8.11 21.65 15.71
N ASN A 200 8.30 22.95 15.44
CA ASN A 200 7.25 23.97 15.55
C ASN A 200 6.32 23.98 14.33
N ARG A 201 6.53 23.10 13.35
CA ARG A 201 5.73 22.94 12.13
C ARG A 201 5.64 24.24 11.31
N ARG A 202 6.66 25.10 11.36
CA ARG A 202 6.60 26.44 10.73
C ARG A 202 6.56 26.36 9.21
N LYS A 203 7.32 25.44 8.61
CA LYS A 203 7.42 25.30 7.16
C LYS A 203 7.21 23.85 6.71
N LEU A 204 6.18 23.66 5.90
CA LEU A 204 5.89 22.39 5.24
C LEU A 204 6.88 22.18 4.08
N ILE A 205 7.67 21.11 4.15
CA ILE A 205 8.65 20.73 3.12
C ILE A 205 7.98 19.85 2.07
N SER A 206 7.23 18.83 2.50
CA SER A 206 6.74 17.78 1.62
C SER A 206 5.54 17.06 2.21
N TYR A 207 4.69 16.51 1.34
CA TYR A 207 3.81 15.42 1.73
C TYR A 207 4.55 14.08 1.64
N THR A 208 4.24 13.19 2.57
CA THR A 208 4.81 11.84 2.59
C THR A 208 3.76 10.79 2.29
N LEU A 209 4.21 9.65 1.77
CA LEU A 209 3.39 8.46 1.59
C LEU A 209 4.17 7.23 2.05
N GLU A 210 3.58 6.46 2.96
CA GLU A 210 4.17 5.24 3.51
C GLU A 210 3.19 4.06 3.38
N ASN A 211 3.73 2.85 3.36
CA ASN A 211 2.94 1.63 3.49
C ASN A 211 2.54 1.47 4.96
N TYR A 212 1.25 1.38 5.26
CA TYR A 212 0.76 1.36 6.64
C TYR A 212 1.30 0.19 7.46
N GLU A 213 1.38 -1.00 6.86
CA GLU A 213 1.84 -2.22 7.55
C GLU A 213 3.34 -2.20 7.82
N LYS A 214 4.11 -1.54 6.94
CA LYS A 214 5.57 -1.48 7.00
C LYS A 214 6.09 -0.13 7.52
N ARG A 215 5.19 0.73 8.02
CA ARG A 215 5.58 2.04 8.54
C ARG A 215 6.42 1.87 9.79
N ILE A 216 7.30 2.84 10.02
CA ILE A 216 8.09 2.87 11.24
C ILE A 216 7.26 3.40 12.42
N PRO A 217 7.51 2.95 13.66
CA PRO A 217 6.75 3.41 14.83
C PRO A 217 6.86 4.93 15.04
N MET A 218 5.91 5.52 15.75
CA MET A 218 6.05 6.90 16.26
C MET A 218 7.24 6.99 17.21
N GLY A 219 7.88 8.16 17.25
CA GLY A 219 9.02 8.40 18.11
C GLY A 219 10.00 9.41 17.53
N GLU A 220 11.13 9.56 18.23
CA GLU A 220 12.24 10.40 17.82
C GLU A 220 13.38 9.52 17.30
N TYR A 221 13.93 9.93 16.17
CA TYR A 221 15.01 9.22 15.49
C TYR A 221 16.06 10.19 14.98
N THR A 222 17.21 9.67 14.59
CA THR A 222 18.29 10.46 13.99
C THR A 222 18.44 10.16 12.50
N LEU A 223 18.68 11.19 11.71
CA LEU A 223 19.00 11.07 10.30
C LEU A 223 20.50 10.99 10.09
N GLN A 224 20.91 10.09 9.19
CA GLN A 224 22.29 10.02 8.72
C GLN A 224 22.32 9.54 7.26
N PHE A 225 23.46 9.71 6.59
CA PHE A 225 23.68 9.05 5.30
C PHE A 225 23.98 7.56 5.48
N SER A 226 23.37 6.72 4.64
CA SER A 226 23.74 5.32 4.56
C SER A 226 25.21 5.18 4.12
N LYS A 227 26.00 4.42 4.89
CA LYS A 227 27.40 4.11 4.54
C LYS A 227 27.52 2.95 3.55
N GLN A 228 26.42 2.29 3.22
CA GLN A 228 26.41 1.10 2.37
C GLN A 228 26.04 1.45 0.93
N LYS A 229 26.89 1.05 -0.01
CA LYS A 229 26.61 1.14 -1.44
C LYS A 229 25.79 -0.07 -1.87
N THR A 230 24.49 0.13 -2.07
CA THR A 230 23.55 -0.90 -2.55
C THR A 230 23.32 -0.76 -4.06
N SER A 231 22.73 -1.77 -4.71
CA SER A 231 22.30 -1.66 -6.11
C SER A 231 21.31 -0.49 -6.33
N LEU A 232 20.47 -0.18 -5.33
CA LEU A 232 19.57 0.98 -5.40
C LEU A 232 20.35 2.30 -5.33
N THR A 233 21.38 2.38 -4.50
CA THR A 233 22.29 3.54 -4.42
C THR A 233 22.93 3.81 -5.78
N GLU A 234 23.42 2.78 -6.45
CA GLU A 234 24.03 2.91 -7.80
C GLU A 234 23.03 3.38 -8.86
N ILE A 235 21.79 2.88 -8.80
CA ILE A 235 20.73 3.35 -9.70
C ILE A 235 20.47 4.85 -9.49
N TYR A 236 20.41 5.30 -8.24
CA TYR A 236 20.18 6.72 -7.93
C TYR A 236 21.37 7.60 -8.32
N GLN A 237 22.61 7.18 -8.06
CA GLN A 237 23.82 7.91 -8.48
C GLN A 237 23.89 8.09 -10.00
N ARG A 238 23.50 7.06 -10.78
CA ARG A 238 23.42 7.17 -12.25
C ARG A 238 22.30 8.10 -12.71
N ARG A 239 21.17 8.12 -12.00
CA ARG A 239 19.98 8.88 -12.38
C ARG A 239 20.03 10.34 -11.94
N TYR A 240 20.67 10.63 -10.81
CA TYR A 240 20.65 11.94 -10.16
C TYR A 240 22.09 12.39 -9.85
N PRO A 241 22.70 13.25 -10.69
CA PRO A 241 24.10 13.67 -10.52
C PRO A 241 24.41 14.38 -9.19
N TYR A 242 23.38 14.87 -8.50
CA TYR A 242 23.49 15.53 -7.19
C TYR A 242 23.43 14.56 -6.00
N PHE A 243 23.19 13.28 -6.25
CA PHE A 243 22.96 12.27 -5.20
C PHE A 243 24.24 11.49 -4.90
N ASP A 244 24.58 11.39 -3.61
CA ASP A 244 25.70 10.63 -3.09
C ASP A 244 25.21 9.33 -2.43
N TYR A 245 24.46 9.44 -1.33
CA TYR A 245 23.94 8.31 -0.55
C TYR A 245 22.55 8.62 -0.01
N PHE A 246 21.74 7.60 0.29
CA PHE A 246 20.41 7.85 0.84
C PHE A 246 20.47 8.45 2.25
N PRO A 247 19.70 9.51 2.52
CA PRO A 247 19.37 9.88 3.88
C PRO A 247 18.49 8.78 4.48
N MET A 248 18.84 8.32 5.67
CA MET A 248 18.15 7.25 6.36
C MET A 248 17.80 7.61 7.80
N VAL A 249 16.62 7.15 8.23
CA VAL A 249 16.20 7.15 9.63
C VAL A 249 16.91 6.00 10.33
N SER A 250 17.64 6.31 11.40
CA SER A 250 18.50 5.36 12.11
C SER A 250 17.85 4.83 13.38
N SER A 251 18.36 3.69 13.86
CA SER A 251 17.92 3.09 15.13
C SER A 251 16.42 2.79 15.18
N VAL A 252 15.83 2.46 14.03
CA VAL A 252 14.41 2.11 13.95
C VAL A 252 14.23 0.64 14.36
N PRO A 253 13.36 0.32 15.33
CA PRO A 253 13.10 -1.07 15.73
C PRO A 253 12.63 -1.93 14.55
N ASN A 254 13.22 -3.11 14.39
CA ASN A 254 12.89 -4.10 13.35
C ASN A 254 13.23 -3.72 11.91
N TYR A 255 13.90 -2.59 11.68
CA TYR A 255 14.31 -2.17 10.34
C TYR A 255 15.82 -1.96 10.29
N SER A 256 16.48 -2.54 9.28
CA SER A 256 17.91 -2.32 9.05
C SER A 256 18.19 -0.89 8.58
N SER A 257 17.27 -0.32 7.81
CA SER A 257 17.36 1.03 7.27
C SER A 257 16.02 1.47 6.71
N VAL A 258 15.71 2.76 6.89
CA VAL A 258 14.48 3.40 6.41
C VAL A 258 14.87 4.64 5.64
N TYR A 259 14.54 4.67 4.35
CA TYR A 259 15.02 5.69 3.43
C TYR A 259 13.92 6.67 3.05
N PHE A 260 14.32 7.91 2.75
CA PHE A 260 13.49 8.80 1.93
C PHE A 260 13.71 8.45 0.47
N LEU A 261 12.63 8.28 -0.31
CA LEU A 261 12.72 7.86 -1.72
C LEU A 261 11.80 8.65 -2.64
N VAL A 262 12.15 8.63 -3.92
CA VAL A 262 11.25 9.02 -5.02
C VAL A 262 10.26 7.87 -5.25
N GLY A 263 8.96 8.17 -5.24
CA GLY A 263 7.91 7.20 -5.53
C GLY A 263 6.56 7.88 -5.77
N SER A 264 5.54 7.09 -6.08
CA SER A 264 4.15 7.59 -6.23
C SER A 264 3.08 6.66 -5.63
N SER A 265 3.45 5.47 -5.16
CA SER A 265 2.56 4.50 -4.49
C SER A 265 3.29 3.80 -3.36
N ALA A 266 2.58 3.53 -2.27
CA ALA A 266 3.06 2.81 -1.09
C ALA A 266 3.18 1.28 -1.28
N ASP A 267 2.58 0.72 -2.34
CA ASP A 267 2.43 -0.74 -2.48
C ASP A 267 3.77 -1.50 -2.43
N ASN A 268 4.83 -0.88 -2.98
CA ASN A 268 6.17 -1.46 -3.09
C ASN A 268 7.24 -0.65 -2.36
N SER A 269 6.87 0.27 -1.47
CA SER A 269 7.85 1.16 -0.81
C SER A 269 8.61 0.49 0.34
N GLY A 270 8.22 -0.72 0.76
CA GLY A 270 8.75 -1.30 2.00
C GLY A 270 8.47 -0.35 3.17
N ALA A 271 9.47 -0.13 4.02
CA ALA A 271 9.41 0.84 5.10
C ALA A 271 9.83 2.27 4.71
N ALA A 272 10.00 2.55 3.41
CA ALA A 272 10.46 3.86 2.96
C ALA A 272 9.40 4.94 3.11
N ILE A 273 9.88 6.16 3.32
CA ILE A 273 9.08 7.39 3.36
C ILE A 273 9.17 8.04 1.98
N LEU A 274 8.10 7.93 1.18
CA LEU A 274 8.08 8.52 -0.15
C LEU A 274 7.78 10.02 -0.05
N LEU A 275 8.46 10.86 -0.85
CA LEU A 275 8.31 12.32 -0.83
C LEU A 275 7.62 12.85 -2.08
N GLY A 276 6.71 13.81 -1.91
CA GLY A 276 6.04 14.53 -2.99
C GLY A 276 5.51 15.89 -2.54
N ASN A 277 5.09 16.74 -3.47
CA ASN A 277 4.57 18.09 -3.16
C ASN A 277 3.06 18.21 -3.38
N GLU A 278 2.44 17.14 -3.87
CA GLU A 278 1.00 17.03 -4.13
C GLU A 278 0.54 15.63 -3.74
N ILE A 279 -0.67 15.54 -3.19
CA ILE A 279 -1.35 14.30 -2.87
C ILE A 279 -2.54 14.17 -3.81
N HIS A 280 -2.68 13.00 -4.41
CA HIS A 280 -3.82 12.65 -5.26
C HIS A 280 -4.44 11.38 -4.72
N THR A 281 -5.70 11.45 -4.30
CA THR A 281 -6.45 10.28 -3.85
C THR A 281 -7.46 9.92 -4.92
N LYS A 282 -7.30 8.76 -5.55
CA LYS A 282 -8.22 8.27 -6.56
C LYS A 282 -8.66 6.85 -6.24
N ASP A 283 -9.97 6.64 -6.19
CA ASP A 283 -10.58 5.34 -5.89
C ASP A 283 -10.05 4.73 -4.57
N GLY A 284 -9.83 5.59 -3.57
CA GLY A 284 -9.29 5.24 -2.25
C GLY A 284 -7.78 4.97 -2.23
N HIS A 285 -7.09 4.99 -3.37
CA HIS A 285 -5.63 4.86 -3.43
C HIS A 285 -4.96 6.21 -3.34
N ASN A 286 -4.14 6.39 -2.30
CA ASN A 286 -3.32 7.57 -2.13
C ASN A 286 -2.09 7.50 -3.04
N ARG A 287 -1.81 8.59 -3.73
CA ARG A 287 -0.61 8.78 -4.53
C ARG A 287 0.00 10.12 -4.19
N ILE A 288 1.32 10.20 -4.33
CA ILE A 288 2.03 11.47 -4.30
C ILE A 288 2.58 11.80 -5.68
N GLN A 289 2.59 13.08 -6.03
CA GLN A 289 3.08 13.58 -7.31
C GLN A 289 4.30 14.50 -7.15
N ASN A 290 4.95 14.79 -8.29
CA ASN A 290 6.22 15.52 -8.42
C ASN A 290 7.31 15.08 -7.44
N SER A 291 7.41 13.78 -7.18
CA SER A 291 8.36 13.23 -6.23
C SER A 291 9.82 13.45 -6.62
N ASN A 292 10.15 13.48 -7.91
CA ASN A 292 11.51 13.79 -8.37
C ASN A 292 11.97 15.20 -7.97
N VAL A 293 11.14 16.22 -8.20
CA VAL A 293 11.47 17.62 -7.89
C VAL A 293 11.52 17.82 -6.38
N THR A 294 10.53 17.29 -5.67
CA THR A 294 10.45 17.34 -4.21
C THR A 294 11.67 16.69 -3.56
N TYR A 295 12.03 15.48 -4.02
CA TYR A 295 13.18 14.75 -3.50
C TYR A 295 14.50 15.47 -3.78
N LYS A 296 14.67 16.08 -4.97
CA LYS A 296 15.86 16.87 -5.28
C LYS A 296 16.05 18.02 -4.27
N ASN A 297 14.99 18.80 -4.06
CA ASN A 297 15.05 19.97 -3.18
C ASN A 297 15.29 19.55 -1.72
N PHE A 298 14.56 18.53 -1.26
CA PHE A 298 14.78 17.92 0.05
C PHE A 298 16.21 17.42 0.22
N TYR A 299 16.71 16.64 -0.74
CA TYR A 299 18.02 16.02 -0.66
C TYR A 299 19.14 17.05 -0.62
N LEU A 300 19.13 18.04 -1.52
CA LEU A 300 20.16 19.06 -1.57
C LEU A 300 20.26 19.80 -0.24
N LYS A 301 19.12 20.26 0.29
CA LYS A 301 19.06 20.97 1.57
C LYS A 301 19.48 20.08 2.74
N LEU A 302 18.95 18.86 2.82
CA LEU A 302 19.31 17.93 3.90
C LEU A 302 20.80 17.55 3.84
N SER A 303 21.35 17.38 2.64
CA SER A 303 22.75 16.97 2.46
C SER A 303 23.75 18.02 2.91
N GLU A 304 23.43 19.30 2.70
CA GLU A 304 24.23 20.41 3.21
C GLU A 304 24.24 20.42 4.74
N ASN A 305 23.08 20.24 5.36
CA ASN A 305 22.95 20.19 6.82
C ASN A 305 23.72 18.99 7.43
N LEU A 306 23.59 17.79 6.84
CA LEU A 306 24.29 16.60 7.32
C LEU A 306 25.82 16.66 7.10
N LYS A 307 26.29 17.30 6.02
CA LYS A 307 27.73 17.46 5.75
C LYS A 307 28.41 18.41 6.74
N ASN A 308 27.66 19.36 7.32
CA ASN A 308 28.17 20.32 8.30
C ASN A 308 28.23 19.76 9.75
N ASN A 309 28.26 18.43 9.92
CA ASN A 309 28.31 17.70 11.20
C ASN A 309 27.12 17.92 12.14
N ASN A 310 26.00 18.46 11.65
CA ASN A 310 24.78 18.56 12.43
C ASN A 310 24.02 17.22 12.32
N SER A 311 23.92 16.51 13.44
CA SER A 311 22.95 15.42 13.56
C SER A 311 21.55 16.02 13.48
N ILE A 312 20.75 15.59 12.51
CA ILE A 312 19.37 16.06 12.36
C ILE A 312 18.46 15.01 12.99
N SER A 313 17.62 15.42 13.94
CA SER A 313 16.58 14.55 14.50
C SER A 313 15.33 14.56 13.62
N ILE A 314 14.55 13.49 13.63
CA ILE A 314 13.19 13.46 13.07
C ILE A 314 12.23 12.95 14.12
N THR A 315 11.17 13.71 14.36
CA THR A 315 10.06 13.31 15.24
C THR A 315 8.89 12.86 14.38
N ILE A 316 8.35 11.68 14.67
CA ILE A 316 7.23 11.08 13.94
C ILE A 316 6.04 10.94 14.87
N VAL A 317 4.91 11.55 14.49
CA VAL A 317 3.66 11.53 15.24
C VAL A 317 2.47 11.12 14.37
N GLU A 318 1.38 10.71 15.00
CA GLU A 318 0.10 10.42 14.36
C GLU A 318 -0.99 11.34 14.93
N THR A 319 -1.74 12.00 14.05
CA THR A 319 -2.87 12.89 14.36
C THR A 319 -4.08 12.38 13.57
N PHE A 320 -4.92 11.53 14.19
CA PHE A 320 -6.10 10.93 13.55
C PHE A 320 -7.39 11.69 13.85
#